data_AF-A0A1F5L0A8-F1
#
_entry.id   AF-A0A1F5L0A8-F1
#
_cell.length_a   1.000
_cell.length_b   1.000
_cell.length_c   1.000
_cell.angle_alpha   90.00
_cell.angle_beta   90.00
_cell.angle_gamma   90.00
#
_symmetry.space_group_name_H-M   'P 1'
#
loop_
_entity.id
_entity.type
_entity.pdbx_description
1 polymer ?
#
loop_
_entity_poly.entity_id
_entity_poly.type
_entity_poly.pdbx_seq_one_letter_code
_entity_poly.pdbx_strand_id
1 'polypeptide(L)'
;SIRTIRDFVEGPSLLHPIIQAANNFAQDGTGAQVSRLWLDNVTTTTLHFAPCGSSNTSKVTVGKGTLDFTKGDYLVTAQMNYPQMTQLKPSAVLNSQSRGLTTLDPGDTKAVAFLSYSEKLLAGAWRFLTYFGRDSMITALLMEPILSQGNGSAMEAVLGAVLERINRTDGMVCHEETIGDYATFVNMQLGINNSDLGCTYGAIDSSYYLPVLMQRYFVQSPVGQQRWAKFSKTPAGSIDTHNQGLTWGDLALRNAEYIMSKTAAFVTDQTKENLLHLEADQPVGEWRDSFYGIGGGRIPYDVNTALAPAALRSIATLARSGIYPMEKKWSKLADTYAKVWEDKTLQFFQVTIPQQEAQSRIEQYSNRTTFAMPDNPQAIDSDVVFHAVSLDGYDNLTKVEVMNTDDCFRHFLLNTTNDAQLTSFVNQTASNVRRTFPAGLMTGASMVVANPAYGLNPVYAQNWTTGAYHGTVVWSWPLAMMAKGLELQMARCDGSASAPAFCYDSSVYDNVKVAYNTLWDSIDTNSKEVAGEVWSWLYKNGQFQVMPLGVMPPPPGVGGQTESDIRQLWSLAFMAVKRNLSYK
;
A
#
# COMPACT_ATOMS: atom_id res chain seq x y z
N SER A 1 -13.43 -8.39 17.52
CA SER A 1 -12.55 -8.39 16.33
C SER A 1 -12.07 -6.98 16.06
N ILE A 2 -10.91 -6.80 15.41
CA ILE A 2 -10.43 -5.47 15.06
C ILE A 2 -11.39 -4.73 14.11
N ARG A 3 -12.08 -5.47 13.23
CA ARG A 3 -13.07 -4.89 12.33
C ARG A 3 -14.27 -4.28 13.06
N THR A 4 -14.75 -4.95 14.12
CA THR A 4 -15.78 -4.37 15.01
C THR A 4 -15.33 -3.05 15.62
N ILE A 5 -14.03 -2.92 15.96
CA ILE A 5 -13.53 -1.68 16.53
C ILE A 5 -13.46 -0.59 15.46
N ARG A 6 -12.98 -0.91 14.24
CA ARG A 6 -12.99 0.03 13.10
C ARG A 6 -14.38 0.54 12.76
N ASP A 7 -15.38 -0.34 12.69
CA ASP A 7 -16.78 0.04 12.46
C ASP A 7 -17.30 1.06 13.50
N PHE A 8 -16.77 1.00 14.72
CA PHE A 8 -17.13 1.92 15.81
C PHE A 8 -16.32 3.23 15.81
N VAL A 9 -15.01 3.17 15.55
CA VAL A 9 -14.13 4.35 15.70
C VAL A 9 -13.94 5.15 14.41
N GLU A 10 -14.05 4.53 13.24
CA GLU A 10 -13.89 5.19 11.92
C GLU A 10 -15.21 5.28 11.14
N GLY A 11 -16.10 4.32 11.37
CA GLY A 11 -17.40 4.25 10.72
C GLY A 11 -18.44 5.19 11.36
N PRO A 12 -19.74 4.96 11.09
CA PRO A 12 -20.84 5.70 11.72
C PRO A 12 -21.08 5.27 13.20
N SER A 13 -20.01 4.91 13.90
CA SER A 13 -20.02 4.41 15.27
C SER A 13 -20.95 3.21 15.49
N LEU A 14 -20.80 2.20 14.63
CA LEU A 14 -21.68 1.03 14.64
C LEU A 14 -21.35 0.07 15.77
N LEU A 15 -22.38 -0.31 16.52
CA LEU A 15 -22.36 -1.42 17.46
C LEU A 15 -23.36 -2.48 17.00
N HIS A 16 -22.85 -3.63 16.56
CA HIS A 16 -23.69 -4.72 16.04
C HIS A 16 -24.46 -5.41 17.17
N PRO A 17 -25.82 -5.39 17.19
CA PRO A 17 -26.61 -5.89 18.31
C PRO A 17 -26.32 -7.34 18.70
N ILE A 18 -26.09 -8.22 17.71
CA ILE A 18 -25.77 -9.63 17.94
C ILE A 18 -24.42 -9.82 18.64
N ILE A 19 -23.43 -8.97 18.33
CA ILE A 19 -22.13 -8.96 18.99
C ILE A 19 -22.25 -8.43 20.42
N GLN A 20 -23.01 -7.34 20.62
CA GLN A 20 -23.21 -6.73 21.93
C GLN A 20 -23.98 -7.65 22.89
N ALA A 21 -25.01 -8.33 22.38
CA ALA A 21 -25.85 -9.24 23.16
C ALA A 21 -25.10 -10.49 23.67
N ALA A 22 -23.94 -10.82 23.08
CA ALA A 22 -23.11 -11.94 23.48
C ALA A 22 -22.17 -11.62 24.66
N ASN A 23 -22.11 -10.36 25.12
CA ASN A 23 -21.32 -9.98 26.30
C ASN A 23 -22.05 -10.35 27.60
N ASN A 24 -21.36 -11.05 28.49
CA ASN A 24 -21.78 -11.36 29.84
C ASN A 24 -20.96 -10.54 30.84
N PHE A 25 -21.62 -9.89 31.79
CA PHE A 25 -20.99 -9.06 32.81
C PHE A 25 -21.18 -9.69 34.18
N ALA A 26 -20.09 -9.86 34.92
CA ALA A 26 -20.10 -10.45 36.26
C ALA A 26 -19.30 -9.61 37.25
N GLN A 27 -19.84 -9.44 38.46
CA GLN A 27 -19.15 -8.77 39.56
C GLN A 27 -18.18 -9.76 40.22
N ASP A 28 -16.95 -9.33 40.51
CA ASP A 28 -15.93 -10.14 41.20
C ASP A 28 -15.30 -9.33 42.35
N GLY A 29 -15.92 -9.38 43.53
CA GLY A 29 -15.49 -8.56 44.67
C GLY A 29 -15.54 -7.07 44.34
N THR A 30 -14.39 -6.39 44.46
CA THR A 30 -14.22 -4.98 44.05
C THR A 30 -13.90 -4.81 42.56
N GLY A 31 -13.70 -5.91 41.83
CA GLY A 31 -13.49 -5.95 40.40
C GLY A 31 -14.73 -6.41 39.62
N ALA A 32 -14.56 -6.54 38.31
CA ALA A 32 -15.60 -7.03 37.42
C ALA A 32 -14.99 -7.79 36.24
N GLN A 33 -15.83 -8.59 35.58
CA GLN A 33 -15.48 -9.38 34.42
C GLN A 33 -16.47 -9.10 33.28
N VAL A 34 -15.95 -9.01 32.05
CA VAL A 34 -16.73 -9.12 30.82
C VAL A 34 -16.27 -10.37 30.10
N SER A 35 -17.16 -11.32 29.88
CA SER A 35 -16.88 -12.55 29.15
C SER A 35 -17.79 -12.69 27.95
N ARG A 36 -17.36 -13.45 26.96
CA ARG A 36 -18.11 -13.67 25.73
C ARG A 36 -17.77 -15.01 25.11
N LEU A 37 -18.80 -15.78 24.73
CA LEU A 37 -18.71 -16.83 23.72
C LEU A 37 -18.90 -16.17 22.34
N TRP A 38 -17.96 -16.40 21.44
CA TRP A 38 -18.01 -15.87 20.08
C TRP A 38 -19.14 -16.55 19.28
N LEU A 39 -19.48 -15.96 18.15
CA LEU A 39 -20.54 -16.47 17.28
C LEU A 39 -20.20 -17.85 16.66
N ASP A 40 -18.93 -18.24 16.69
CA ASP A 40 -18.46 -19.58 16.29
C ASP A 40 -18.81 -20.68 17.31
N ASN A 41 -19.38 -20.31 18.47
CA ASN A 41 -19.79 -21.21 19.55
C ASN A 41 -18.64 -22.06 20.16
N VAL A 42 -17.38 -21.64 19.96
CA VAL A 42 -16.18 -22.35 20.44
C VAL A 42 -15.21 -21.39 21.13
N THR A 43 -15.00 -20.22 20.53
CA THR A 43 -14.03 -19.25 21.01
C THR A 43 -14.63 -18.44 22.17
N THR A 44 -13.86 -18.29 23.23
CA THR A 44 -14.20 -17.46 24.38
C THR A 44 -13.21 -16.31 24.51
N THR A 45 -13.70 -15.16 24.97
CA THR A 45 -12.87 -14.03 25.38
C THR A 45 -13.35 -13.53 26.73
N THR A 46 -12.40 -13.18 27.58
CA THR A 46 -12.67 -12.67 28.92
C THR A 46 -11.75 -11.49 29.20
N LEU A 47 -12.32 -10.40 29.67
CA LEU A 47 -11.63 -9.27 30.28
C LEU A 47 -11.96 -9.25 31.76
N HIS A 48 -10.94 -9.19 32.61
CA HIS A 48 -11.08 -9.03 34.05
C HIS A 48 -10.44 -7.72 34.48
N PHE A 49 -11.15 -7.00 35.34
CA PHE A 49 -10.76 -5.69 35.84
C PHE A 49 -10.70 -5.74 37.35
N ALA A 50 -9.52 -5.56 37.92
CA ALA A 50 -9.31 -5.54 39.36
C ALA A 50 -8.65 -4.22 39.78
N PRO A 51 -9.13 -3.55 40.84
CA PRO A 51 -8.42 -2.41 41.42
C PRO A 51 -6.98 -2.79 41.78
N CYS A 52 -6.03 -1.93 41.44
CA CYS A 52 -4.62 -2.06 41.77
C CYS A 52 -4.23 -0.99 42.81
N GLY A 53 -3.40 -1.37 43.80
CA GLY A 53 -2.92 -0.46 44.84
C GLY A 53 -3.79 -0.42 46.11
N SER A 54 -3.28 0.25 47.16
CA SER A 54 -3.81 0.23 48.53
C SER A 54 -5.00 1.18 48.78
N SER A 55 -5.60 1.74 47.72
CA SER A 55 -6.77 2.61 47.86
C SER A 55 -8.02 1.76 48.01
N ASN A 56 -8.48 1.59 49.26
CA ASN A 56 -9.68 0.84 49.63
C ASN A 56 -11.00 1.40 49.02
N THR A 57 -10.94 2.49 48.26
CA THR A 57 -12.12 3.11 47.62
C THR A 57 -12.27 2.73 46.15
N SER A 58 -11.26 2.14 45.53
CA SER A 58 -11.29 1.79 44.11
C SER A 58 -12.13 0.53 43.90
N LYS A 59 -13.12 0.62 43.02
CA LYS A 59 -14.00 -0.48 42.64
C LYS A 59 -14.50 -0.33 41.20
N VAL A 60 -14.82 -1.46 40.60
CA VAL A 60 -15.60 -1.59 39.36
C VAL A 60 -16.97 -2.12 39.74
N THR A 61 -18.04 -1.47 39.29
CA THR A 61 -19.41 -1.95 39.49
C THR A 61 -20.06 -2.33 38.17
N VAL A 62 -20.73 -3.48 38.15
CA VAL A 62 -21.49 -3.94 36.98
C VAL A 62 -22.87 -3.26 36.95
N GLY A 63 -23.13 -2.51 35.87
CA GLY A 63 -24.42 -1.92 35.54
C GLY A 63 -25.21 -2.73 34.51
N LYS A 64 -26.23 -2.13 33.89
CA LYS A 64 -27.02 -2.77 32.81
C LYS A 64 -26.21 -2.82 31.51
N GLY A 65 -25.30 -3.78 31.40
CA GLY A 65 -24.44 -3.97 30.22
C GLY A 65 -23.25 -3.02 30.15
N THR A 66 -22.88 -2.40 31.28
CA THR A 66 -21.76 -1.47 31.39
C THR A 66 -20.93 -1.78 32.62
N LEU A 67 -19.68 -1.33 32.62
CA LEU A 67 -18.80 -1.32 33.78
C LEU A 67 -18.54 0.13 34.20
N ASP A 68 -18.81 0.45 35.46
CA ASP A 68 -18.55 1.76 36.03
C ASP A 68 -17.30 1.71 36.92
N PHE A 69 -16.32 2.54 36.58
CA PHE A 69 -15.04 2.61 37.28
C PHE A 69 -15.00 3.85 38.18
N THR A 70 -14.67 3.65 39.45
CA THR A 70 -14.26 4.78 40.31
C THR A 70 -12.84 5.24 39.95
N LYS A 71 -12.43 6.45 40.38
CA LYS A 71 -11.06 6.90 40.16
C LYS A 71 -10.06 5.97 40.86
N GLY A 72 -9.11 5.42 40.11
CA GLY A 72 -8.06 4.55 40.63
C GLY A 72 -7.26 3.90 39.50
N ASP A 73 -6.26 3.11 39.89
CA ASP A 73 -5.51 2.25 38.99
C ASP A 73 -6.16 0.87 38.93
N TYR A 74 -6.15 0.24 37.77
CA TYR A 74 -6.77 -1.06 37.55
C TYR A 74 -5.83 -1.99 36.80
N LEU A 75 -5.74 -3.22 37.27
CA LEU A 75 -5.17 -4.33 36.52
C LEU A 75 -6.24 -4.85 35.55
N VAL A 76 -5.90 -4.86 34.27
CA VAL A 76 -6.74 -5.46 33.23
C VAL A 76 -6.07 -6.75 32.76
N THR A 77 -6.77 -7.88 32.90
CA THR A 77 -6.33 -9.17 32.39
C THR A 77 -7.23 -9.59 31.23
N ALA A 78 -6.62 -9.91 30.09
CA ALA A 78 -7.33 -10.42 28.92
C ALA A 78 -6.98 -11.90 28.69
N GLN A 79 -8.00 -12.72 28.43
CA GLN A 79 -7.86 -14.13 28.09
C GLN A 79 -8.69 -14.45 26.85
N MET A 80 -8.11 -15.23 25.93
CA MET A 80 -8.82 -15.78 24.78
C MET A 80 -8.23 -17.14 24.39
N ASN A 81 -9.06 -18.02 23.83
CA ASN A 81 -8.63 -19.31 23.27
C ASN A 81 -8.62 -19.34 21.73
N TYR A 82 -8.72 -18.17 21.08
CA TYR A 82 -8.57 -18.08 19.62
C TYR A 82 -7.15 -18.51 19.22
N PRO A 83 -6.95 -19.24 18.09
CA PRO A 83 -5.62 -19.65 17.65
C PRO A 83 -4.63 -18.47 17.57
N GLN A 84 -3.48 -18.64 18.20
CA GLN A 84 -2.44 -17.61 18.26
C GLN A 84 -1.37 -17.90 17.20
N MET A 85 -0.93 -16.85 16.51
CA MET A 85 0.18 -16.94 15.55
C MET A 85 1.54 -16.93 16.25
N THR A 86 2.57 -17.39 15.55
CA THR A 86 3.94 -17.41 16.08
C THR A 86 4.67 -16.12 15.70
N GLN A 87 4.81 -15.22 16.67
CA GLN A 87 5.50 -13.94 16.46
C GLN A 87 6.99 -14.14 16.15
N LEU A 88 7.48 -13.46 15.11
CA LEU A 88 8.90 -13.40 14.82
C LEU A 88 9.60 -12.43 15.78
N LYS A 89 10.71 -12.88 16.37
CA LYS A 89 11.57 -12.01 17.18
C LYS A 89 12.24 -10.95 16.28
N PRO A 90 12.64 -9.79 16.83
CA PRO A 90 13.38 -8.76 16.09
C PRO A 90 14.53 -9.29 15.22
N SER A 91 15.34 -10.21 15.76
CA SER A 91 16.46 -10.82 15.04
C SER A 91 16.08 -11.88 14.00
N ALA A 92 14.83 -12.35 14.01
CA ALA A 92 14.30 -13.34 13.07
C ALA A 92 13.54 -12.69 11.90
N VAL A 93 13.11 -11.43 12.04
CA VAL A 93 12.53 -10.66 10.93
C VAL A 93 13.60 -10.17 9.97
N LEU A 94 14.80 -9.88 10.46
CA LEU A 94 15.92 -9.37 9.66
C LEU A 94 16.86 -10.48 9.21
N ASN A 95 17.47 -10.33 8.04
CA ASN A 95 18.57 -11.20 7.61
C ASN A 95 19.82 -11.01 8.48
N SER A 96 20.76 -11.94 8.35
CA SER A 96 21.92 -12.00 9.24
C SER A 96 22.80 -10.74 9.19
N GLN A 97 22.88 -10.08 8.03
CA GLN A 97 23.68 -8.90 7.75
C GLN A 97 23.05 -7.63 8.33
N SER A 98 21.72 -7.58 8.38
CA SER A 98 20.96 -6.42 8.87
C SER A 98 20.63 -6.47 10.36
N ARG A 99 21.05 -7.51 11.09
CA ARG A 99 20.78 -7.63 12.54
C ARG A 99 21.28 -6.45 13.38
N GLY A 100 22.30 -5.71 12.92
CA GLY A 100 22.75 -4.48 13.59
C GLY A 100 21.66 -3.41 13.76
N LEU A 101 20.61 -3.45 12.93
CA LEU A 101 19.46 -2.55 13.05
C LEU A 101 18.70 -2.71 14.38
N THR A 102 18.77 -3.87 15.04
CA THR A 102 18.15 -4.04 16.37
C THR A 102 18.75 -3.09 17.42
N THR A 103 19.97 -2.60 17.18
CA THR A 103 20.66 -1.66 18.05
C THR A 103 20.62 -0.23 17.49
N LEU A 104 20.74 -0.07 16.17
CA LEU A 104 20.72 1.25 15.52
C LEU A 104 19.32 1.88 15.48
N ASP A 105 18.29 1.05 15.34
CA ASP A 105 16.89 1.46 15.25
C ASP A 105 15.97 0.49 16.03
N PRO A 106 16.06 0.51 17.38
CA PRO A 106 15.31 -0.42 18.21
C PRO A 106 13.79 -0.19 18.15
N GLY A 107 13.35 1.03 17.85
CA GLY A 107 11.94 1.39 17.75
C GLY A 107 11.28 0.73 16.54
N ASP A 108 11.81 1.00 15.34
CA ASP A 108 11.23 0.47 14.11
C ASP A 108 11.46 -1.04 14.00
N THR A 109 12.60 -1.55 14.49
CA THR A 109 12.82 -3.01 14.54
C THR A 109 11.84 -3.73 15.47
N LYS A 110 11.44 -3.10 16.59
CA LYS A 110 10.39 -3.64 17.46
C LYS A 110 9.02 -3.56 16.78
N ALA A 111 8.74 -2.48 16.05
CA ALA A 111 7.49 -2.32 15.31
C ALA A 111 7.34 -3.37 14.19
N VAL A 112 8.36 -3.58 13.35
CA VAL A 112 8.28 -4.61 12.29
C VAL A 112 8.15 -6.00 12.89
N ALA A 113 8.83 -6.30 14.00
CA ALA A 113 8.69 -7.57 14.72
C ALA A 113 7.32 -7.75 15.38
N PHE A 114 6.71 -6.66 15.85
CA PHE A 114 5.33 -6.69 16.35
C PHE A 114 4.33 -7.07 15.26
N LEU A 115 4.56 -6.62 14.03
CA LEU A 115 3.71 -6.89 12.88
C LEU A 115 4.07 -8.17 12.11
N SER A 116 5.12 -8.89 12.51
CA SER A 116 5.62 -10.05 11.76
C SER A 116 5.41 -11.37 12.49
N TYR A 117 4.71 -12.28 11.84
CA TYR A 117 4.47 -13.64 12.30
C TYR A 117 4.95 -14.62 11.23
N SER A 118 5.22 -15.87 11.61
CA SER A 118 5.65 -16.89 10.65
C SER A 118 4.57 -17.24 9.61
N GLU A 119 3.32 -16.94 9.93
CA GLU A 119 2.12 -17.23 9.14
C GLU A 119 1.73 -16.09 8.20
N LYS A 120 1.99 -14.84 8.59
CA LYS A 120 1.71 -13.61 7.81
C LYS A 120 2.35 -12.39 8.47
N LEU A 121 2.45 -11.30 7.72
CA LEU A 121 2.66 -9.97 8.28
C LEU A 121 1.29 -9.26 8.41
N LEU A 122 1.16 -8.40 9.41
CA LEU A 122 -0.01 -7.58 9.65
C LEU A 122 0.18 -6.20 9.03
N ALA A 123 -0.88 -5.62 8.48
CA ALA A 123 -0.81 -4.35 7.75
C ALA A 123 -0.44 -3.17 8.64
N GLY A 124 -0.85 -3.15 9.90
CA GLY A 124 -0.43 -2.12 10.85
C GLY A 124 -1.01 -2.28 12.26
N ALA A 125 -0.54 -1.45 13.18
CA ALA A 125 -1.10 -1.34 14.53
C ALA A 125 -1.92 -0.06 14.63
N TRP A 126 -2.94 0.09 15.48
CA TRP A 126 -3.68 -0.97 16.15
C TRP A 126 -4.91 -1.39 15.32
N ARG A 127 -5.40 -0.53 14.42
CA ARG A 127 -6.64 -0.72 13.62
C ARG A 127 -6.46 -1.72 12.47
N PHE A 128 -5.24 -1.94 12.02
CA PHE A 128 -4.92 -2.81 10.89
C PHE A 128 -4.19 -4.09 11.30
N LEU A 129 -4.47 -4.60 12.51
CA LEU A 129 -3.93 -5.87 13.03
C LEU A 129 -4.55 -7.09 12.33
N THR A 130 -4.49 -7.09 11.00
CA THR A 130 -5.00 -8.10 10.08
C THR A 130 -4.13 -8.10 8.82
N TYR A 131 -4.30 -9.11 7.97
CA TYR A 131 -3.60 -9.20 6.69
C TYR A 131 -4.17 -8.22 5.66
N PHE A 132 -3.26 -7.50 5.00
CA PHE A 132 -3.49 -6.90 3.69
C PHE A 132 -2.42 -7.40 2.72
N GLY A 133 -2.84 -8.03 1.62
CA GLY A 133 -1.93 -8.67 0.68
C GLY A 133 -1.02 -7.69 -0.04
N ARG A 134 -1.62 -6.60 -0.54
CA ARG A 134 -0.90 -5.50 -1.18
C ARG A 134 0.17 -4.91 -0.26
N ASP A 135 -0.22 -4.50 0.94
CA ASP A 135 0.65 -3.82 1.91
C ASP A 135 1.82 -4.71 2.30
N SER A 136 1.56 -6.00 2.52
CA SER A 136 2.60 -7.00 2.81
C SER A 136 3.58 -7.14 1.65
N MET A 137 3.11 -7.19 0.40
CA MET A 137 3.96 -7.34 -0.77
C MET A 137 4.75 -6.06 -1.11
N ILE A 138 4.14 -4.88 -1.01
CA ILE A 138 4.83 -3.59 -1.17
C ILE A 138 5.96 -3.48 -0.15
N THR A 139 5.66 -3.79 1.13
CA THR A 139 6.67 -3.82 2.19
C THR A 139 7.78 -4.80 1.85
N ALA A 140 7.44 -6.03 1.45
CA ALA A 140 8.43 -7.05 1.14
C ALA A 140 9.35 -6.66 -0.02
N LEU A 141 8.81 -5.96 -1.03
CA LEU A 141 9.59 -5.45 -2.16
C LEU A 141 10.52 -4.30 -1.73
N LEU A 142 10.06 -3.36 -0.92
CA LEU A 142 10.86 -2.22 -0.46
C LEU A 142 11.91 -2.63 0.59
N MET A 143 11.60 -3.62 1.43
CA MET A 143 12.45 -4.10 2.52
C MET A 143 13.23 -5.37 2.18
N GLU A 144 13.14 -5.87 0.93
CA GLU A 144 13.84 -7.08 0.45
C GLU A 144 15.31 -7.17 0.90
N PRO A 145 16.12 -6.08 0.86
CA PRO A 145 17.53 -6.15 1.24
C PRO A 145 17.80 -6.47 2.71
N ILE A 146 16.82 -6.29 3.60
CA ILE A 146 16.98 -6.48 5.05
C ILE A 146 16.11 -7.59 5.63
N LEU A 147 15.03 -7.99 4.94
CA LEU A 147 14.14 -9.05 5.42
C LEU A 147 14.82 -10.41 5.46
N SER A 148 14.45 -11.21 6.46
CA SER A 148 14.92 -12.58 6.59
C SER A 148 14.37 -13.46 5.46
N GLN A 149 15.20 -14.39 5.02
CA GLN A 149 14.93 -15.30 3.90
C GLN A 149 15.09 -16.76 4.34
N GLY A 150 14.37 -17.67 3.68
CA GLY A 150 14.36 -19.10 3.98
C GLY A 150 13.12 -19.57 4.74
N ASN A 151 13.15 -20.83 5.19
CA ASN A 151 12.01 -21.48 5.83
C ASN A 151 11.56 -20.75 7.10
N GLY A 152 10.30 -20.31 7.15
CA GLY A 152 9.73 -19.60 8.30
C GLY A 152 10.26 -18.18 8.49
N SER A 153 10.85 -17.60 7.44
CA SER A 153 11.33 -16.22 7.45
C SER A 153 10.21 -15.22 7.16
N ALA A 154 10.48 -13.93 7.35
CA ALA A 154 9.52 -12.86 7.03
C ALA A 154 9.13 -12.87 5.53
N MET A 155 10.10 -13.09 4.63
CA MET A 155 9.83 -13.20 3.19
C MET A 155 8.90 -14.37 2.83
N GLU A 156 9.13 -15.57 3.39
CA GLU A 156 8.24 -16.72 3.14
C GLU A 156 6.89 -16.59 3.85
N ALA A 157 6.81 -15.86 4.98
CA ALA A 157 5.54 -15.54 5.62
C ALA A 157 4.66 -14.65 4.74
N VAL A 158 5.23 -13.65 4.05
CA VAL A 158 4.48 -12.83 3.08
C VAL A 158 3.99 -13.67 1.90
N LEU A 159 4.89 -14.41 1.25
CA LEU A 159 4.56 -15.23 0.08
C LEU A 159 3.52 -16.31 0.42
N GLY A 160 3.71 -17.02 1.54
CA GLY A 160 2.80 -18.05 2.00
C GLY A 160 1.41 -17.48 2.33
N ALA A 161 1.35 -16.35 3.04
CA ALA A 161 0.08 -15.71 3.39
C ALA A 161 -0.73 -15.28 2.17
N VAL A 162 -0.06 -14.75 1.15
CA VAL A 162 -0.68 -14.36 -0.13
C VAL A 162 -1.21 -15.58 -0.86
N LEU A 163 -0.36 -16.60 -1.06
CA LEU A 163 -0.74 -17.80 -1.80
C LEU A 163 -1.89 -18.54 -1.13
N GLU A 164 -1.87 -18.66 0.20
CA GLU A 164 -2.91 -19.32 0.98
C GLU A 164 -4.30 -18.67 0.83
N ARG A 165 -4.36 -17.40 0.40
CA ARG A 165 -5.59 -16.61 0.23
C ARG A 165 -5.85 -16.23 -1.23
N ILE A 166 -5.28 -16.94 -2.19
CA ILE A 166 -5.67 -16.77 -3.59
C ILE A 166 -7.06 -17.36 -3.79
N ASN A 167 -7.90 -16.64 -4.54
CA ASN A 167 -9.16 -17.19 -5.01
C ASN A 167 -8.88 -18.36 -5.95
N ARG A 168 -9.20 -19.58 -5.51
CA ARG A 168 -8.97 -20.81 -6.28
C ARG A 168 -9.60 -20.81 -7.67
N THR A 169 -10.66 -20.03 -7.88
CA THR A 169 -11.46 -20.08 -9.10
C THR A 169 -10.82 -19.27 -10.21
N ASP A 170 -10.41 -18.04 -9.92
CA ASP A 170 -9.93 -17.10 -10.92
C ASP A 170 -8.45 -16.73 -10.78
N GLY A 171 -7.80 -16.97 -9.63
CA GLY A 171 -6.40 -16.62 -9.38
C GLY A 171 -6.16 -15.21 -8.80
N MET A 172 -7.22 -14.48 -8.42
CA MET A 172 -7.07 -13.19 -7.77
C MET A 172 -6.45 -13.31 -6.38
N VAL A 173 -5.59 -12.36 -6.02
CA VAL A 173 -5.01 -12.26 -4.68
C VAL A 173 -5.98 -11.54 -3.75
N CYS A 174 -6.21 -12.11 -2.56
CA CYS A 174 -6.97 -11.46 -1.49
C CYS A 174 -6.31 -10.16 -1.05
N HIS A 175 -7.10 -9.09 -1.10
CA HIS A 175 -6.71 -7.75 -0.69
C HIS A 175 -6.69 -7.62 0.84
N GLU A 176 -7.84 -7.82 1.50
CA GLU A 176 -8.00 -7.78 2.96
C GLU A 176 -8.68 -9.07 3.42
N GLU A 177 -8.16 -9.69 4.49
CA GLU A 177 -8.85 -10.81 5.13
C GLU A 177 -9.85 -10.32 6.19
N THR A 178 -10.91 -11.08 6.39
CA THR A 178 -11.84 -10.97 7.51
C THR A 178 -11.74 -12.23 8.34
N ILE A 179 -11.41 -12.11 9.63
CA ILE A 179 -11.16 -13.25 10.52
C ILE A 179 -11.88 -13.15 11.87
N GLY A 180 -11.85 -14.27 12.59
CA GLY A 180 -12.41 -14.41 13.92
C GLY A 180 -13.92 -14.21 13.95
N ASP A 181 -14.41 -13.73 15.09
CA ASP A 181 -15.84 -13.53 15.32
C ASP A 181 -16.56 -12.65 14.28
N TYR A 182 -15.84 -11.70 13.68
CA TYR A 182 -16.42 -10.86 12.63
C TYR A 182 -16.60 -11.63 11.31
N ALA A 183 -15.73 -12.59 11.00
CA ALA A 183 -15.95 -13.49 9.87
C ALA A 183 -17.22 -14.31 10.05
N THR A 184 -17.41 -14.88 11.25
CA THR A 184 -18.65 -15.60 11.58
C THR A 184 -19.88 -14.71 11.47
N PHE A 185 -19.81 -13.47 11.97
CA PHE A 185 -20.88 -12.48 11.81
C PHE A 185 -21.23 -12.22 10.33
N VAL A 186 -20.23 -11.97 9.49
CA VAL A 186 -20.44 -11.74 8.05
C VAL A 186 -21.01 -12.98 7.37
N ASN A 187 -20.50 -14.18 7.67
CA ASN A 187 -21.00 -15.43 7.12
C ASN A 187 -22.49 -15.64 7.47
N MET A 188 -22.88 -15.37 8.72
CA MET A 188 -24.27 -15.40 9.15
C MET A 188 -25.16 -14.42 8.37
N GLN A 189 -24.68 -13.20 8.09
CA GLN A 189 -25.41 -12.21 7.27
C GLN A 189 -25.62 -12.71 5.83
N LEU A 190 -24.69 -13.51 5.32
CA LEU A 190 -24.77 -14.15 4.01
C LEU A 190 -25.56 -15.47 4.03
N GLY A 191 -26.08 -15.90 5.18
CA GLY A 191 -26.77 -17.19 5.34
C GLY A 191 -25.84 -18.41 5.30
N ILE A 192 -24.53 -18.20 5.48
CA ILE A 192 -23.50 -19.24 5.51
C ILE A 192 -23.23 -19.61 6.97
N ASN A 193 -23.40 -20.89 7.32
CA ASN A 193 -23.23 -21.38 8.69
C ASN A 193 -21.83 -21.97 8.93
N ASN A 194 -20.80 -21.12 8.93
CA ASN A 194 -19.41 -21.48 9.26
C ASN A 194 -18.66 -20.28 9.88
N SER A 195 -17.45 -20.53 10.36
CA SER A 195 -16.52 -19.52 10.89
C SER A 195 -15.28 -19.34 10.01
N ASP A 196 -15.33 -19.83 8.76
CA ASP A 196 -14.25 -19.66 7.80
C ASP A 196 -13.95 -18.16 7.59
N LEU A 197 -12.69 -17.85 7.29
CA LEU A 197 -12.29 -16.50 6.98
C LEU A 197 -12.98 -15.99 5.71
N GLY A 198 -13.18 -14.68 5.64
CA GLY A 198 -13.54 -13.97 4.41
C GLY A 198 -12.30 -13.33 3.76
N CYS A 199 -12.37 -13.12 2.45
CA CYS A 199 -11.35 -12.37 1.70
C CYS A 199 -12.02 -11.43 0.71
N THR A 200 -11.51 -10.20 0.62
CA THR A 200 -11.94 -9.24 -0.40
C THR A 200 -11.06 -9.34 -1.63
N TYR A 201 -11.68 -9.28 -2.81
CA TYR A 201 -10.97 -9.38 -4.10
C TYR A 201 -11.24 -8.15 -5.00
N GLY A 202 -11.76 -7.05 -4.44
CA GLY A 202 -12.09 -5.84 -5.22
C GLY A 202 -10.88 -5.01 -5.66
N ALA A 203 -9.73 -5.17 -5.00
CA ALA A 203 -8.51 -4.46 -5.35
C ALA A 203 -7.75 -5.20 -6.46
N ILE A 204 -7.80 -4.66 -7.68
CA ILE A 204 -7.23 -5.29 -8.87
C ILE A 204 -5.70 -5.30 -8.85
N ASP A 205 -5.08 -4.35 -8.16
CA ASP A 205 -3.63 -4.17 -8.06
C ASP A 205 -2.92 -5.35 -7.38
N SER A 206 -3.57 -5.94 -6.37
CA SER A 206 -2.99 -6.90 -5.43
C SER A 206 -2.44 -8.13 -6.18
N SER A 207 -3.15 -8.58 -7.22
CA SER A 207 -2.76 -9.74 -8.02
C SER A 207 -1.42 -9.56 -8.75
N TYR A 208 -1.05 -8.33 -9.12
CA TYR A 208 0.10 -8.07 -9.98
C TYR A 208 1.43 -7.97 -9.22
N TYR A 209 1.40 -7.80 -7.89
CA TYR A 209 2.63 -7.80 -7.08
C TYR A 209 3.22 -9.20 -6.89
N LEU A 210 2.39 -10.24 -6.87
CA LEU A 210 2.83 -11.59 -6.52
C LEU A 210 3.91 -12.14 -7.47
N PRO A 211 3.76 -12.10 -8.81
CA PRO A 211 4.82 -12.57 -9.71
C PRO A 211 6.13 -11.79 -9.53
N VAL A 212 6.05 -10.49 -9.25
CA VAL A 212 7.23 -9.64 -9.03
C VAL A 212 7.98 -10.09 -7.77
N LEU A 213 7.26 -10.29 -6.67
CA LEU A 213 7.85 -10.76 -5.42
C LEU A 213 8.43 -12.17 -5.56
N MET A 214 7.71 -13.05 -6.26
CA MET A 214 8.20 -14.39 -6.60
C MET A 214 9.48 -14.35 -7.45
N GLN A 215 9.58 -13.45 -8.43
CA GLN A 215 10.82 -13.29 -9.20
C GLN A 215 11.97 -12.84 -8.29
N ARG A 216 11.75 -11.81 -7.47
CA ARG A 216 12.75 -11.29 -6.53
C ARG A 216 13.29 -12.40 -5.62
N TYR A 217 12.38 -13.21 -5.07
CA TYR A 217 12.79 -14.27 -4.15
C TYR A 217 13.27 -15.56 -4.85
N PHE A 218 12.43 -16.21 -5.63
CA PHE A 218 12.73 -17.55 -6.17
C PHE A 218 13.70 -17.57 -7.36
N VAL A 219 13.98 -16.41 -7.97
CA VAL A 219 14.93 -16.31 -9.09
C VAL A 219 16.16 -15.48 -8.73
N GLN A 220 15.99 -14.32 -8.08
CA GLN A 220 17.12 -13.41 -7.84
C GLN A 220 17.84 -13.66 -6.52
N SER A 221 17.18 -14.22 -5.50
CA SER A 221 17.83 -14.62 -4.25
C SER A 221 18.44 -16.03 -4.33
N PRO A 222 19.74 -16.20 -4.02
CA PRO A 222 20.35 -17.53 -3.90
C PRO A 222 19.67 -18.42 -2.85
N VAL A 223 19.15 -17.82 -1.77
CA VAL A 223 18.41 -18.57 -0.74
C VAL A 223 17.07 -19.01 -1.30
N GLY A 224 16.31 -18.09 -1.92
CA GLY A 224 14.98 -18.40 -2.46
C GLY A 224 15.00 -19.43 -3.59
N GLN A 225 16.01 -19.43 -4.46
CA GLN A 225 16.18 -20.44 -5.52
C GLN A 225 16.14 -21.88 -4.95
N GLN A 226 16.79 -22.12 -3.80
CA GLN A 226 16.82 -23.45 -3.16
C GLN A 226 15.50 -23.81 -2.49
N ARG A 227 14.63 -22.83 -2.25
CA ARG A 227 13.38 -23.00 -1.49
C ARG A 227 12.22 -23.42 -2.37
N TRP A 228 12.19 -22.99 -3.64
CA TRP A 228 11.04 -23.19 -4.53
C TRP A 228 10.52 -24.64 -4.55
N ALA A 229 11.41 -25.64 -4.72
CA ALA A 229 11.00 -27.04 -4.87
C ALA A 229 10.23 -27.61 -3.66
N LYS A 230 10.52 -27.12 -2.45
CA LYS A 230 9.79 -27.50 -1.23
C LYS A 230 8.60 -26.57 -0.99
N PHE A 231 8.81 -25.26 -1.16
CA PHE A 231 7.82 -24.23 -0.92
C PHE A 231 6.58 -24.41 -1.82
N SER A 232 6.77 -24.71 -3.11
CA SER A 232 5.67 -24.91 -4.06
C SER A 232 4.82 -26.14 -3.75
N LYS A 233 5.38 -27.13 -3.03
CA LYS A 233 4.68 -28.36 -2.62
C LYS A 233 3.96 -28.23 -1.28
N THR A 234 4.04 -27.08 -0.62
CA THR A 234 3.29 -26.83 0.61
C THR A 234 1.79 -26.97 0.31
N PRO A 235 1.07 -27.87 1.01
CA PRO A 235 -0.38 -27.97 0.88
C PRO A 235 -1.05 -26.67 1.31
N ALA A 236 -1.98 -26.18 0.50
CA ALA A 236 -2.85 -25.07 0.86
C ALA A 236 -4.10 -25.59 1.59
N GLY A 237 -4.84 -24.69 2.22
CA GLY A 237 -6.09 -25.03 2.91
C GLY A 237 -5.99 -25.08 4.44
N SER A 238 -4.85 -24.69 4.99
CA SER A 238 -4.60 -24.55 6.42
C SER A 238 -5.24 -23.29 7.01
N ILE A 239 -5.38 -22.23 6.22
CA ILE A 239 -6.01 -20.97 6.62
C ILE A 239 -7.30 -20.75 5.84
N ASP A 240 -7.25 -20.70 4.49
CA ASP A 240 -8.45 -20.66 3.66
C ASP A 240 -8.86 -22.09 3.26
N THR A 241 -9.83 -22.65 3.96
CA THR A 241 -10.30 -24.03 3.76
C THR A 241 -10.79 -24.31 2.34
N HIS A 242 -11.15 -23.28 1.56
CA HIS A 242 -11.52 -23.45 0.15
C HIS A 242 -10.33 -23.90 -0.71
N ASN A 243 -9.09 -23.64 -0.28
CA ASN A 243 -7.88 -24.02 -1.01
C ASN A 243 -7.39 -25.45 -0.70
N GLN A 244 -8.13 -26.22 0.10
CA GLN A 244 -7.80 -27.64 0.35
C GLN A 244 -7.70 -28.45 -0.95
N GLY A 245 -6.68 -29.31 -1.02
CA GLY A 245 -6.38 -30.14 -2.18
C GLY A 245 -5.54 -29.45 -3.26
N LEU A 246 -5.19 -28.17 -3.07
CA LEU A 246 -4.20 -27.46 -3.88
C LEU A 246 -2.88 -27.31 -3.12
N THR A 247 -1.83 -26.95 -3.85
CA THR A 247 -0.56 -26.50 -3.28
C THR A 247 -0.36 -25.01 -3.51
N TRP A 248 0.58 -24.41 -2.78
CA TRP A 248 1.04 -23.03 -3.04
C TRP A 248 1.57 -22.85 -4.47
N GLY A 249 2.18 -23.89 -5.07
CA GLY A 249 2.58 -23.88 -6.46
C GLY A 249 1.39 -23.80 -7.44
N ASP A 250 0.32 -24.54 -7.15
CA ASP A 250 -0.91 -24.50 -7.97
C ASP A 250 -1.58 -23.13 -7.91
N LEU A 251 -1.62 -22.52 -6.73
CA LEU A 251 -2.20 -21.18 -6.54
C LEU A 251 -1.36 -20.08 -7.22
N ALA A 252 -0.03 -20.20 -7.17
CA ALA A 252 0.87 -19.32 -7.92
C ALA A 252 0.65 -19.42 -9.45
N LEU A 253 0.47 -20.63 -9.96
CA LEU A 253 0.15 -20.85 -11.38
C LEU A 253 -1.18 -20.19 -11.76
N ARG A 254 -2.24 -20.38 -10.96
CA ARG A 254 -3.57 -19.76 -11.20
C ARG A 254 -3.49 -18.24 -11.27
N ASN A 255 -2.72 -17.61 -10.39
CA ASN A 255 -2.52 -16.17 -10.46
C ASN A 255 -1.79 -15.74 -11.74
N ALA A 256 -0.79 -16.50 -12.19
CA ALA A 256 -0.15 -16.22 -13.47
C ALA A 256 -1.10 -16.43 -14.67
N GLU A 257 -1.95 -17.46 -14.64
CA GLU A 257 -3.01 -17.68 -15.65
C GLU A 257 -3.99 -16.50 -15.71
N TYR A 258 -4.44 -16.01 -14.54
CA TYR A 258 -5.28 -14.82 -14.42
C TYR A 258 -4.67 -13.62 -15.13
N ILE A 259 -3.41 -13.29 -14.81
CA ILE A 259 -2.71 -12.13 -15.36
C ILE A 259 -2.51 -12.27 -16.87
N MET A 260 -2.07 -13.44 -17.34
CA MET A 260 -1.91 -13.72 -18.76
C MET A 260 -3.24 -13.57 -19.51
N SER A 261 -4.35 -14.02 -18.93
CA SER A 261 -5.68 -13.89 -19.53
C SER A 261 -6.16 -12.43 -19.55
N LYS A 262 -6.06 -11.70 -18.43
CA LYS A 262 -6.57 -10.33 -18.28
C LYS A 262 -5.82 -9.31 -19.14
N THR A 263 -4.57 -9.60 -19.48
CA THR A 263 -3.71 -8.69 -20.26
C THR A 263 -3.71 -8.97 -21.76
N ALA A 264 -4.30 -10.08 -22.22
CA ALA A 264 -4.23 -10.53 -23.61
C ALA A 264 -4.98 -9.62 -24.60
N ALA A 265 -6.13 -9.07 -24.19
CA ALA A 265 -6.98 -8.25 -25.07
C ALA A 265 -6.24 -6.99 -25.55
N PHE A 266 -5.60 -6.27 -24.64
CA PHE A 266 -4.83 -5.05 -24.97
C PHE A 266 -3.69 -5.31 -25.95
N VAL A 267 -3.05 -6.49 -25.83
CA VAL A 267 -1.94 -6.86 -26.73
C VAL A 267 -2.43 -7.05 -28.16
N THR A 268 -3.67 -7.52 -28.32
CA THR A 268 -4.29 -7.73 -29.63
C THR A 268 -4.83 -6.42 -30.18
N ASP A 269 -5.46 -5.61 -29.34
CA ASP A 269 -6.07 -4.34 -29.70
C ASP A 269 -5.84 -3.29 -28.59
N GLN A 270 -4.93 -2.34 -28.85
CA GLN A 270 -4.52 -1.33 -27.88
C GLN A 270 -5.56 -0.20 -27.81
N THR A 271 -6.70 -0.48 -27.18
CA THR A 271 -7.78 0.48 -26.94
C THR A 271 -7.99 0.72 -25.45
N LYS A 272 -8.72 1.79 -25.10
CA LYS A 272 -9.03 2.13 -23.71
C LYS A 272 -9.86 1.03 -23.04
N GLU A 273 -10.77 0.44 -23.81
CA GLU A 273 -11.69 -0.62 -23.39
C GLU A 273 -10.93 -1.88 -22.96
N ASN A 274 -9.78 -2.15 -23.59
CA ASN A 274 -8.95 -3.31 -23.30
C ASN A 274 -7.88 -3.07 -22.22
N LEU A 275 -7.81 -1.87 -21.63
CA LEU A 275 -7.03 -1.64 -20.41
C LEU A 275 -7.63 -2.43 -19.23
N LEU A 276 -6.94 -2.46 -18.10
CA LEU A 276 -7.45 -3.04 -16.85
C LEU A 276 -8.36 -2.03 -16.14
N HIS A 277 -9.58 -2.45 -15.87
CA HIS A 277 -10.60 -1.66 -15.18
C HIS A 277 -10.80 -2.17 -13.76
N LEU A 278 -11.24 -1.29 -12.86
CA LEU A 278 -11.77 -1.69 -11.56
C LEU A 278 -12.98 -2.61 -11.75
N GLU A 279 -13.13 -3.57 -10.84
CA GLU A 279 -14.26 -4.50 -10.83
C GLU A 279 -15.61 -3.75 -10.87
N ALA A 280 -16.58 -4.32 -11.58
CA ALA A 280 -17.90 -3.72 -11.71
C ALA A 280 -18.50 -3.42 -10.33
N ASP A 281 -19.16 -2.27 -10.20
CA ASP A 281 -19.80 -1.79 -8.96
C ASP A 281 -18.86 -1.58 -7.75
N GLN A 282 -17.55 -1.78 -7.90
CA GLN A 282 -16.56 -1.37 -6.90
C GLN A 282 -16.16 0.10 -7.12
N PRO A 283 -16.31 0.98 -6.11
CA PRO A 283 -15.95 2.40 -6.24
C PRO A 283 -14.44 2.63 -6.11
N VAL A 284 -13.72 1.67 -5.56
CA VAL A 284 -12.27 1.68 -5.31
C VAL A 284 -11.69 0.31 -5.65
N GLY A 285 -10.41 0.25 -6.00
CA GLY A 285 -9.77 -1.04 -6.31
C GLY A 285 -8.27 -0.98 -6.61
N GLU A 286 -7.58 0.06 -6.15
CA GLU A 286 -6.12 0.10 -6.08
C GLU A 286 -5.69 0.79 -4.78
N TRP A 287 -4.42 1.16 -4.62
CA TRP A 287 -3.88 1.66 -3.36
C TRP A 287 -4.50 2.96 -2.89
N ARG A 288 -4.97 3.82 -3.80
CA ARG A 288 -5.72 5.04 -3.50
C ARG A 288 -7.19 4.73 -3.21
N ASP A 289 -7.43 3.80 -2.30
CA ASP A 289 -8.73 3.21 -1.94
C ASP A 289 -9.69 4.10 -1.15
N SER A 290 -9.58 5.42 -1.32
CA SER A 290 -10.59 6.39 -0.86
C SER A 290 -11.49 6.81 -2.02
N PHE A 291 -12.71 7.26 -1.72
CA PHE A 291 -13.73 7.64 -2.72
C PHE A 291 -13.22 8.58 -3.84
N TYR A 292 -12.40 9.59 -3.51
CA TYR A 292 -11.78 10.49 -4.49
C TYR A 292 -10.30 10.19 -4.78
N GLY A 293 -9.73 9.09 -4.29
CA GLY A 293 -8.30 8.82 -4.40
C GLY A 293 -7.80 8.81 -5.85
N ILE A 294 -8.58 8.19 -6.73
CA ILE A 294 -8.43 8.27 -8.20
C ILE A 294 -9.54 9.08 -8.88
N GLY A 295 -10.25 9.93 -8.14
CA GLY A 295 -11.30 10.80 -8.70
C GLY A 295 -12.52 10.07 -9.26
N GLY A 296 -12.85 8.89 -8.73
CA GLY A 296 -13.90 8.04 -9.27
C GLY A 296 -13.56 7.35 -10.59
N GLY A 297 -12.29 7.42 -11.02
CA GLY A 297 -11.82 6.77 -12.24
C GLY A 297 -12.05 5.27 -12.22
N ARG A 298 -12.22 4.68 -13.40
CA ARG A 298 -12.45 3.24 -13.57
C ARG A 298 -11.23 2.51 -14.10
N ILE A 299 -10.25 3.22 -14.62
CA ILE A 299 -9.04 2.67 -15.22
C ILE A 299 -7.83 3.32 -14.52
N PRO A 300 -7.21 2.64 -13.54
CA PRO A 300 -6.13 3.22 -12.74
C PRO A 300 -4.78 3.22 -13.47
N TYR A 301 -4.01 4.29 -13.29
CA TYR A 301 -2.75 4.53 -14.00
C TYR A 301 -1.63 3.57 -13.58
N ASP A 302 -1.40 3.40 -12.29
CA ASP A 302 -0.36 2.56 -11.71
C ASP A 302 -0.47 1.09 -12.15
N VAL A 303 -1.70 0.53 -12.11
CA VAL A 303 -1.97 -0.85 -12.51
C VAL A 303 -1.64 -1.07 -13.98
N ASN A 304 -2.10 -0.17 -14.85
CA ASN A 304 -2.00 -0.31 -16.29
C ASN A 304 -0.59 -0.01 -16.81
N THR A 305 0.13 0.95 -16.22
CA THR A 305 1.39 1.44 -16.76
C THR A 305 2.63 0.90 -16.05
N ALA A 306 2.47 0.31 -14.86
CA ALA A 306 3.56 -0.26 -14.09
C ALA A 306 3.33 -1.70 -13.66
N LEU A 307 2.24 -1.98 -12.93
CA LEU A 307 2.06 -3.30 -12.30
C LEU A 307 1.81 -4.43 -13.30
N ALA A 308 0.90 -4.24 -14.27
CA ALA A 308 0.61 -5.23 -15.30
C ALA A 308 1.85 -5.60 -16.13
N PRO A 309 2.59 -4.64 -16.74
CA PRO A 309 3.84 -4.96 -17.43
C PRO A 309 4.90 -5.59 -16.51
N ALA A 310 5.03 -5.16 -15.25
CA ALA A 310 6.00 -5.73 -14.31
C ALA A 310 5.68 -7.18 -13.96
N ALA A 311 4.41 -7.50 -13.74
CA ALA A 311 3.94 -8.85 -13.52
C ALA A 311 4.20 -9.74 -14.75
N LEU A 312 3.94 -9.24 -15.96
CA LEU A 312 4.21 -9.96 -17.21
C LEU A 312 5.70 -10.24 -17.41
N ARG A 313 6.59 -9.26 -17.16
CA ARG A 313 8.04 -9.48 -17.14
C ARG A 313 8.45 -10.54 -16.12
N SER A 314 7.76 -10.57 -15.00
CA SER A 314 8.01 -11.53 -13.93
C SER A 314 7.54 -12.92 -14.28
N ILE A 315 6.36 -13.07 -14.86
CA ILE A 315 5.86 -14.34 -15.41
C ILE A 315 6.82 -14.88 -16.48
N ALA A 316 7.33 -14.02 -17.38
CA ALA A 316 8.31 -14.43 -18.38
C ALA A 316 9.59 -15.01 -17.73
N THR A 317 10.10 -14.35 -16.70
CA THR A 317 11.32 -14.75 -15.98
C THR A 317 11.10 -16.01 -15.13
N LEU A 318 9.97 -16.12 -14.45
CA LEU A 318 9.58 -17.32 -13.69
C LEU A 318 9.43 -18.52 -14.63
N ALA A 319 8.77 -18.35 -15.79
CA ALA A 319 8.64 -19.41 -16.80
C ALA A 319 10.01 -19.85 -17.35
N ARG A 320 10.92 -18.90 -17.67
CA ARG A 320 12.31 -19.23 -18.08
C ARG A 320 13.07 -20.01 -17.01
N SER A 321 12.77 -19.76 -15.73
CA SER A 321 13.42 -20.40 -14.59
C SER A 321 12.78 -21.74 -14.21
N GLY A 322 11.79 -22.22 -14.98
CA GLY A 322 11.14 -23.51 -14.75
C GLY A 322 10.10 -23.52 -13.63
N ILE A 323 9.67 -22.36 -13.14
CA ILE A 323 8.61 -22.22 -12.11
C ILE A 323 7.26 -22.71 -12.65
N TYR A 324 6.99 -22.48 -13.93
CA TYR A 324 5.79 -22.94 -14.64
C TYR A 324 6.16 -23.99 -15.71
N PRO A 325 6.52 -25.23 -15.32
CA PRO A 325 7.14 -26.20 -16.23
C PRO A 325 6.23 -26.66 -17.37
N MET A 326 4.90 -26.57 -17.20
CA MET A 326 3.92 -26.92 -18.23
C MET A 326 3.71 -25.79 -19.24
N GLU A 327 4.01 -24.54 -18.86
CA GLU A 327 3.76 -23.34 -19.66
C GLU A 327 5.00 -22.91 -20.46
N LYS A 328 5.53 -23.84 -21.27
CA LYS A 328 6.84 -23.67 -21.97
C LYS A 328 6.92 -22.45 -22.89
N LYS A 329 5.78 -21.91 -23.34
CA LYS A 329 5.70 -20.75 -24.24
C LYS A 329 5.62 -19.41 -23.49
N TRP A 330 5.29 -19.41 -22.20
CA TRP A 330 5.02 -18.18 -21.45
C TRP A 330 6.24 -17.27 -21.31
N SER A 331 7.46 -17.81 -21.31
CA SER A 331 8.68 -16.99 -21.31
C SER A 331 8.66 -15.93 -22.42
N LYS A 332 8.45 -16.34 -23.67
CA LYS A 332 8.41 -15.44 -24.82
C LYS A 332 7.08 -14.70 -24.94
N LEU A 333 5.97 -15.37 -24.64
CA LEU A 333 4.64 -14.76 -24.76
C LEU A 333 4.46 -13.61 -23.77
N ALA A 334 4.78 -13.82 -22.49
CA ALA A 334 4.66 -12.80 -21.46
C ALA A 334 5.64 -11.63 -21.69
N ASP A 335 6.85 -11.88 -22.21
CA ASP A 335 7.78 -10.81 -22.64
C ASP A 335 7.20 -9.96 -23.78
N THR A 336 6.48 -10.60 -24.72
CA THR A 336 5.81 -9.91 -25.82
C THR A 336 4.67 -9.04 -25.28
N TYR A 337 3.85 -9.59 -24.38
CA TYR A 337 2.76 -8.86 -23.73
C TYR A 337 3.33 -7.67 -22.97
N ALA A 338 4.32 -7.90 -22.11
CA ALA A 338 4.97 -6.86 -21.32
C ALA A 338 5.47 -5.71 -22.19
N LYS A 339 6.11 -5.99 -23.34
CA LYS A 339 6.60 -4.94 -24.23
C LYS A 339 5.47 -4.06 -24.78
N VAL A 340 4.35 -4.65 -25.18
CA VAL A 340 3.19 -3.88 -25.68
C VAL A 340 2.59 -3.03 -24.56
N TRP A 341 2.41 -3.59 -23.37
CA TRP A 341 1.94 -2.86 -22.19
C TRP A 341 2.89 -1.72 -21.79
N GLU A 342 4.21 -1.96 -21.78
CA GLU A 342 5.23 -0.94 -21.52
C GLU A 342 5.17 0.22 -22.52
N ASP A 343 5.06 -0.09 -23.82
CA ASP A 343 5.19 0.91 -24.88
C ASP A 343 3.89 1.69 -25.16
N LYS A 344 2.72 1.08 -24.94
CA LYS A 344 1.45 1.57 -25.50
C LYS A 344 0.48 2.14 -24.47
N THR A 345 0.74 2.01 -23.17
CA THR A 345 -0.21 2.42 -22.11
C THR A 345 -0.07 3.88 -21.70
N LEU A 346 1.15 4.42 -21.57
CA LEU A 346 1.39 5.79 -21.07
C LEU A 346 0.58 6.86 -21.83
N GLN A 347 0.47 6.73 -23.16
CA GLN A 347 -0.25 7.70 -24.01
C GLN A 347 -1.72 7.89 -23.62
N PHE A 348 -2.37 6.87 -23.03
CA PHE A 348 -3.76 6.96 -22.60
C PHE A 348 -3.94 7.91 -21.43
N PHE A 349 -2.91 8.04 -20.58
CA PHE A 349 -2.94 8.84 -19.36
C PHE A 349 -2.20 10.17 -19.52
N GLN A 350 -1.36 10.33 -20.54
CA GLN A 350 -0.57 11.54 -20.71
C GLN A 350 -1.45 12.80 -20.82
N VAL A 351 -1.08 13.79 -20.02
CA VAL A 351 -1.60 15.15 -20.00
C VAL A 351 -0.44 16.08 -20.35
N THR A 352 -0.65 16.98 -21.30
CA THR A 352 0.32 18.00 -21.69
C THR A 352 -0.40 19.34 -21.67
N ILE A 353 0.09 20.27 -20.84
CA ILE A 353 -0.49 21.60 -20.68
C ILE A 353 0.55 22.62 -21.15
N PRO A 354 0.23 23.46 -22.14
CA PRO A 354 1.13 24.51 -22.60
C PRO A 354 1.60 25.41 -21.45
N GLN A 355 2.86 25.85 -21.48
CA GLN A 355 3.48 26.64 -20.40
C GLN A 355 2.58 27.77 -19.87
N GLN A 356 2.07 28.63 -20.75
CA GLN A 356 1.25 29.79 -20.37
C GLN A 356 -0.09 29.37 -19.72
N GLU A 357 -0.68 28.29 -20.23
CA GLU A 357 -1.91 27.74 -19.66
C GLU A 357 -1.63 27.14 -18.28
N ALA A 358 -0.54 26.39 -18.13
CA ALA A 358 -0.12 25.81 -16.86
C ALA A 358 0.11 26.88 -15.78
N GLN A 359 0.76 27.99 -16.13
CA GLN A 359 0.91 29.17 -15.26
C GLN A 359 -0.44 29.72 -14.82
N SER A 360 -1.37 29.94 -15.76
CA SER A 360 -2.71 30.43 -15.42
C SER A 360 -3.51 29.45 -14.55
N ARG A 361 -3.40 28.14 -14.80
CA ARG A 361 -4.13 27.13 -14.02
C ARG A 361 -3.69 27.10 -12.55
N ILE A 362 -2.39 27.24 -12.25
CA ILE A 362 -1.92 27.25 -10.86
C ILE A 362 -2.24 28.56 -10.12
N GLU A 363 -2.27 29.69 -10.82
CA GLU A 363 -2.74 30.97 -10.28
C GLU A 363 -4.24 30.89 -9.92
N GLN A 364 -5.05 30.34 -10.83
CA GLN A 364 -6.47 30.08 -10.58
C GLN A 364 -6.69 29.10 -9.41
N TYR A 365 -5.87 28.04 -9.33
CA TYR A 365 -5.92 27.10 -8.21
C TYR A 365 -5.64 27.79 -6.87
N SER A 366 -4.60 28.63 -6.81
CA SER A 366 -4.23 29.31 -5.57
C SER A 366 -5.30 30.32 -5.15
N ASN A 367 -5.96 30.99 -6.11
CA ASN A 367 -7.07 31.90 -5.83
C ASN A 367 -8.35 31.21 -5.33
N ARG A 368 -8.58 29.94 -5.67
CA ARG A 368 -9.78 29.18 -5.23
C ARG A 368 -9.57 28.35 -3.97
N THR A 369 -8.31 28.11 -3.58
CA THR A 369 -8.00 27.32 -2.38
C THR A 369 -7.84 28.22 -1.16
N THR A 370 -7.96 27.63 0.02
CA THR A 370 -7.68 28.32 1.29
C THR A 370 -6.20 28.23 1.67
N PHE A 371 -5.36 27.62 0.83
CA PHE A 371 -3.94 27.47 1.08
C PHE A 371 -3.25 28.83 0.84
N ALA A 372 -2.85 29.52 1.90
CA ALA A 372 -2.26 30.86 1.84
C ALA A 372 -0.80 30.87 1.32
N MET A 373 -0.52 30.10 0.27
CA MET A 373 0.81 29.81 -0.26
C MET A 373 1.06 30.46 -1.62
N PRO A 374 2.32 30.76 -1.99
CA PRO A 374 2.66 31.23 -3.33
C PRO A 374 2.35 30.15 -4.39
N ASP A 375 1.75 30.57 -5.50
CA ASP A 375 1.55 29.75 -6.70
C ASP A 375 2.85 29.47 -7.46
N ASN A 376 3.75 30.46 -7.49
CA ASN A 376 5.05 30.44 -8.17
C ASN A 376 4.98 30.04 -9.66
N PRO A 377 4.20 30.74 -10.50
CA PRO A 377 4.06 30.43 -11.93
C PRO A 377 5.39 30.52 -12.69
N GLN A 378 6.34 31.31 -12.20
CA GLN A 378 7.66 31.43 -12.79
C GLN A 378 8.50 30.14 -12.72
N ALA A 379 8.13 29.18 -11.85
CA ALA A 379 8.75 27.85 -11.82
C ALA A 379 8.32 26.95 -13.00
N ILE A 380 7.33 27.37 -13.78
CA ILE A 380 6.88 26.70 -15.00
C ILE A 380 7.55 27.39 -16.20
N ASP A 381 8.65 26.80 -16.62
CA ASP A 381 9.55 27.26 -17.69
C ASP A 381 9.37 26.55 -19.03
N SER A 382 8.48 25.55 -19.07
CA SER A 382 8.12 24.77 -20.25
C SER A 382 6.68 24.26 -20.14
N ASP A 383 6.21 23.56 -21.18
CA ASP A 383 4.99 22.76 -21.09
C ASP A 383 5.09 21.79 -19.90
N VAL A 384 3.97 21.65 -19.18
CA VAL A 384 3.86 20.73 -18.06
C VAL A 384 3.31 19.41 -18.57
N VAL A 385 4.06 18.33 -18.35
CA VAL A 385 3.67 16.97 -18.72
C VAL A 385 3.48 16.15 -17.44
N PHE A 386 2.41 15.39 -17.37
CA PHE A 386 2.19 14.38 -16.33
C PHE A 386 1.20 13.32 -16.81
N HIS A 387 0.99 12.29 -16.01
CA HIS A 387 -0.01 11.26 -16.29
C HIS A 387 -1.21 11.44 -15.36
N ALA A 388 -2.41 11.44 -15.92
CA ALA A 388 -3.66 11.41 -15.17
C ALA A 388 -3.64 10.21 -14.21
N VAL A 389 -4.14 10.40 -12.99
CA VAL A 389 -4.17 9.33 -11.97
C VAL A 389 -5.08 8.16 -12.39
N SER A 390 -6.06 8.44 -13.24
CA SER A 390 -6.99 7.46 -13.80
C SER A 390 -7.73 8.01 -15.02
N LEU A 391 -8.48 7.13 -15.70
CA LEU A 391 -9.44 7.50 -16.76
C LEU A 391 -10.88 7.27 -16.32
N ASP A 392 -11.81 7.93 -17.02
CA ASP A 392 -13.26 7.81 -16.84
C ASP A 392 -13.69 8.06 -15.38
N GLY A 393 -13.32 9.22 -14.87
CA GLY A 393 -13.62 9.69 -13.51
C GLY A 393 -15.00 10.32 -13.35
N TYR A 394 -15.26 10.80 -12.14
CA TYR A 394 -16.46 11.58 -11.82
C TYR A 394 -16.59 12.81 -12.72
N ASP A 395 -17.79 13.40 -12.76
CA ASP A 395 -18.11 14.54 -13.62
C ASP A 395 -17.83 14.32 -15.12
N ASN A 396 -17.91 13.07 -15.58
CA ASN A 396 -17.63 12.65 -16.95
C ASN A 396 -16.21 13.02 -17.43
N LEU A 397 -15.25 13.06 -16.50
CA LEU A 397 -13.85 13.32 -16.81
C LEU A 397 -13.25 12.13 -17.57
N THR A 398 -12.86 12.31 -18.83
CA THR A 398 -12.18 11.26 -19.60
C THR A 398 -10.78 10.95 -19.04
N LYS A 399 -10.12 11.96 -18.45
CA LYS A 399 -8.86 11.85 -17.70
C LYS A 399 -9.02 12.60 -16.38
N VAL A 400 -8.59 11.97 -15.29
CA VAL A 400 -8.51 12.63 -13.98
C VAL A 400 -7.14 13.32 -13.88
N GLU A 401 -7.11 14.61 -14.25
CA GLU A 401 -5.91 15.44 -14.43
C GLU A 401 -5.24 15.86 -13.11
N VAL A 402 -4.87 14.88 -12.30
CA VAL A 402 -4.14 15.05 -11.03
C VAL A 402 -2.71 14.59 -11.23
N MET A 403 -1.75 15.52 -11.15
CA MET A 403 -0.33 15.19 -11.11
C MET A 403 -0.05 14.40 -9.83
N ASN A 404 0.63 13.27 -9.92
CA ASN A 404 0.66 12.30 -8.81
C ASN A 404 2.00 11.58 -8.72
N THR A 405 2.16 10.80 -7.66
CA THR A 405 3.39 10.06 -7.33
C THR A 405 3.45 8.66 -7.90
N ASP A 406 2.42 8.19 -8.63
CA ASP A 406 2.32 6.81 -9.10
C ASP A 406 3.36 6.48 -10.19
N ASP A 407 4.01 7.50 -10.76
CA ASP A 407 5.22 7.34 -11.56
C ASP A 407 6.30 6.53 -10.81
N CYS A 408 6.29 6.54 -9.46
CA CYS A 408 7.21 5.74 -8.62
C CYS A 408 7.13 4.24 -8.90
N PHE A 409 5.94 3.68 -9.21
CA PHE A 409 5.79 2.27 -9.53
C PHE A 409 6.59 1.89 -10.77
N ARG A 410 6.49 2.71 -11.83
CA ARG A 410 7.21 2.47 -13.08
C ARG A 410 8.72 2.60 -12.89
N HIS A 411 9.19 3.60 -12.13
CA HIS A 411 10.62 3.75 -11.80
C HIS A 411 11.16 2.57 -10.98
N PHE A 412 10.37 2.04 -10.06
CA PHE A 412 10.81 0.98 -9.15
C PHE A 412 10.70 -0.43 -9.76
N LEU A 413 9.66 -0.69 -10.56
CA LEU A 413 9.32 -2.04 -11.03
C LEU A 413 9.83 -2.36 -12.45
N LEU A 414 10.10 -1.35 -13.27
CA LEU A 414 10.36 -1.54 -14.70
C LEU A 414 11.73 -1.04 -15.14
N ASN A 415 12.31 -1.79 -16.08
CA ASN A 415 13.51 -1.42 -16.83
C ASN A 415 13.15 -1.34 -18.33
N THR A 416 12.29 -0.40 -18.68
CA THR A 416 11.76 -0.27 -20.06
C THR A 416 12.87 0.05 -21.06
N THR A 417 12.63 -0.33 -22.32
CA THR A 417 13.64 -0.31 -23.41
C THR A 417 13.28 0.60 -24.58
N ASN A 418 12.15 1.32 -24.50
CA ASN A 418 11.83 2.38 -25.46
C ASN A 418 12.51 3.67 -25.00
N ASP A 419 13.70 3.95 -25.53
CA ASP A 419 14.54 5.07 -25.08
C ASP A 419 13.85 6.44 -25.17
N ALA A 420 13.17 6.75 -26.28
CA ALA A 420 12.52 8.05 -26.43
C ALA A 420 11.41 8.25 -25.38
N GLN A 421 10.61 7.22 -25.13
CA GLN A 421 9.58 7.25 -24.10
C GLN A 421 10.18 7.30 -22.70
N LEU A 422 11.21 6.49 -22.42
CA LEU A 422 11.88 6.45 -21.12
C LEU A 422 12.54 7.78 -20.78
N THR A 423 13.28 8.39 -21.72
CA THR A 423 13.92 9.70 -21.54
C THR A 423 12.88 10.78 -21.23
N SER A 424 11.76 10.82 -21.97
CA SER A 424 10.66 11.74 -21.69
C SER A 424 10.04 11.50 -20.31
N PHE A 425 9.78 10.24 -19.96
CA PHE A 425 9.19 9.83 -18.69
C PHE A 425 10.05 10.23 -17.48
N VAL A 426 11.35 9.87 -17.47
CA VAL A 426 12.23 10.21 -16.34
C VAL A 426 12.41 11.72 -16.19
N ASN A 427 12.51 12.46 -17.30
CA ASN A 427 12.65 13.92 -17.26
C ASN A 427 11.39 14.61 -16.76
N GLN A 428 10.21 14.12 -17.18
CA GLN A 428 8.92 14.60 -16.68
C GLN A 428 8.82 14.38 -15.17
N THR A 429 9.14 13.18 -14.67
CA THR A 429 9.04 12.90 -13.24
C THR A 429 9.99 13.80 -12.47
N ALA A 430 11.23 13.94 -12.95
CA ALA A 430 12.23 14.83 -12.34
C ALA A 430 11.74 16.28 -12.27
N SER A 431 11.14 16.79 -13.35
CA SER A 431 10.59 18.15 -13.39
C SER A 431 9.45 18.34 -12.37
N ASN A 432 8.56 17.37 -12.26
CA ASN A 432 7.41 17.42 -11.34
C ASN A 432 7.85 17.31 -9.87
N VAL A 433 8.89 16.53 -9.57
CA VAL A 433 9.47 16.41 -8.22
C VAL A 433 10.25 17.67 -7.83
N ARG A 434 10.91 18.35 -8.78
CA ARG A 434 11.74 19.53 -8.48
C ARG A 434 10.93 20.80 -8.22
N ARG A 435 9.73 20.90 -8.77
CA ARG A 435 8.86 22.08 -8.61
C ARG A 435 8.11 22.01 -7.28
N THR A 436 8.04 23.15 -6.58
CA THR A 436 7.25 23.30 -5.36
C THR A 436 5.76 23.30 -5.72
N PHE A 437 4.94 22.59 -4.95
CA PHE A 437 3.49 22.65 -5.03
C PHE A 437 3.00 24.11 -4.87
N PRO A 438 2.07 24.61 -5.70
CA PRO A 438 1.23 23.86 -6.65
C PRO A 438 1.83 23.62 -8.05
N ALA A 439 3.01 24.16 -8.37
CA ALA A 439 3.67 23.95 -9.67
C ALA A 439 4.30 22.55 -9.86
N GLY A 440 4.37 21.75 -8.79
CA GLY A 440 4.89 20.39 -8.79
C GLY A 440 4.42 19.59 -7.58
N LEU A 441 5.18 18.57 -7.19
CA LEU A 441 4.83 17.66 -6.10
C LEU A 441 5.52 18.01 -4.78
N MET A 442 6.56 18.85 -4.76
CA MET A 442 7.36 19.04 -3.56
C MET A 442 6.81 20.10 -2.61
N THR A 443 6.87 19.85 -1.32
CA THR A 443 6.62 20.85 -0.27
C THR A 443 7.76 20.82 0.76
N GLY A 444 7.76 21.77 1.71
CA GLY A 444 8.63 21.68 2.88
C GLY A 444 8.29 20.50 3.81
N ALA A 445 7.05 19.99 3.74
CA ALA A 445 6.60 18.78 4.44
C ALA A 445 6.86 17.48 3.63
N SER A 446 7.61 17.57 2.52
CA SER A 446 7.88 16.50 1.54
C SER A 446 6.88 16.38 0.38
N MET A 447 7.01 15.31 -0.41
CA MET A 447 6.36 15.15 -1.72
C MET A 447 4.89 14.74 -1.54
N VAL A 448 3.96 15.56 -2.01
CA VAL A 448 2.52 15.24 -1.95
C VAL A 448 2.16 14.13 -2.94
N VAL A 449 1.23 13.25 -2.56
CA VAL A 449 0.86 12.11 -3.41
C VAL A 449 -0.04 12.48 -4.58
N ALA A 450 -0.75 13.60 -4.48
CA ALA A 450 -1.64 14.13 -5.51
C ALA A 450 -1.59 15.67 -5.52
N ASN A 451 -1.53 16.23 -6.73
CA ASN A 451 -1.58 17.65 -7.02
C ASN A 451 -2.72 17.94 -8.01
N PRO A 452 -3.86 18.47 -7.54
CA PRO A 452 -5.03 18.80 -8.36
C PRO A 452 -4.94 20.16 -9.07
N ALA A 453 -3.84 20.91 -8.92
CA ALA A 453 -3.77 22.32 -9.34
C ALA A 453 -3.97 22.54 -10.83
N TYR A 454 -3.64 21.54 -11.65
CA TYR A 454 -3.78 21.60 -13.09
C TYR A 454 -5.18 21.27 -13.59
N GLY A 455 -6.07 20.73 -12.76
CA GLY A 455 -7.43 20.38 -13.16
C GLY A 455 -8.38 21.59 -13.14
N LEU A 456 -9.03 21.90 -14.26
CA LEU A 456 -9.95 23.05 -14.37
C LEU A 456 -11.30 22.83 -13.66
N ASN A 457 -11.78 21.58 -13.59
CA ASN A 457 -13.05 21.27 -12.94
C ASN A 457 -12.98 21.58 -11.42
N PRO A 458 -13.97 22.26 -10.83
CA PRO A 458 -14.00 22.51 -9.38
C PRO A 458 -13.87 21.25 -8.50
N VAL A 459 -14.28 20.08 -8.99
CA VAL A 459 -14.17 18.79 -8.27
C VAL A 459 -12.75 18.51 -7.77
N TYR A 460 -11.73 18.95 -8.52
CA TYR A 460 -10.32 18.71 -8.19
C TYR A 460 -9.92 19.43 -6.88
N ALA A 461 -10.14 20.73 -6.78
CA ALA A 461 -9.78 21.50 -5.59
C ALA A 461 -10.70 21.20 -4.39
N GLN A 462 -11.94 20.75 -4.64
CA GLN A 462 -12.89 20.42 -3.57
C GLN A 462 -12.55 19.11 -2.86
N ASN A 463 -11.99 18.13 -3.57
CA ASN A 463 -11.88 16.77 -3.06
C ASN A 463 -10.45 16.29 -2.79
N TRP A 464 -9.43 16.82 -3.47
CA TRP A 464 -8.03 16.59 -3.11
C TRP A 464 -7.52 17.72 -2.23
N THR A 465 -7.98 17.70 -0.98
CA THR A 465 -7.56 18.65 0.06
C THR A 465 -6.38 18.10 0.87
N THR A 466 -5.82 18.90 1.76
CA THR A 466 -4.85 18.46 2.76
C THR A 466 -5.47 17.56 3.85
N GLY A 467 -6.80 17.43 3.92
CA GLY A 467 -7.47 16.51 4.84
C GLY A 467 -7.94 15.20 4.18
N ALA A 468 -7.81 15.07 2.86
CA ALA A 468 -8.22 13.87 2.13
C ALA A 468 -7.12 12.79 2.19
N TYR A 469 -7.51 11.55 2.48
CA TYR A 469 -6.59 10.42 2.72
C TYR A 469 -5.60 10.16 1.56
N HIS A 470 -6.07 10.35 0.31
CA HIS A 470 -5.24 10.32 -0.91
C HIS A 470 -5.19 11.69 -1.62
N GLY A 471 -5.37 12.78 -0.86
CA GLY A 471 -5.36 14.16 -1.31
C GLY A 471 -3.96 14.75 -1.48
N THR A 472 -3.84 16.06 -1.23
CA THR A 472 -2.55 16.78 -1.21
C THR A 472 -1.78 16.48 0.08
N VAL A 473 -1.66 15.21 0.46
CA VAL A 473 -1.00 14.69 1.66
C VAL A 473 0.29 13.97 1.28
N VAL A 474 1.09 13.60 2.27
CA VAL A 474 2.36 12.89 2.08
C VAL A 474 2.26 11.51 2.68
N TRP A 475 2.66 10.49 1.93
CA TRP A 475 2.68 9.10 2.37
C TRP A 475 4.11 8.60 2.45
N SER A 476 4.44 7.80 3.46
CA SER A 476 5.81 7.31 3.64
C SER A 476 6.26 6.37 2.51
N TRP A 477 5.46 5.36 2.16
CA TRP A 477 5.90 4.33 1.22
C TRP A 477 6.07 4.85 -0.23
N PRO A 478 5.27 5.80 -0.77
CA PRO A 478 5.54 6.40 -2.07
C PRO A 478 6.83 7.23 -2.09
N LEU A 479 7.22 7.87 -0.97
CA LEU A 479 8.53 8.53 -0.88
C LEU A 479 9.66 7.50 -1.01
N ALA A 480 9.56 6.39 -0.28
CA ALA A 480 10.54 5.32 -0.32
C ALA A 480 10.63 4.70 -1.73
N MET A 481 9.48 4.43 -2.36
CA MET A 481 9.42 3.86 -3.70
C MET A 481 9.93 4.83 -4.77
N MET A 482 9.58 6.12 -4.70
CA MET A 482 10.08 7.13 -5.63
C MET A 482 11.61 7.30 -5.49
N ALA A 483 12.10 7.46 -4.26
CA ALA A 483 13.52 7.62 -3.99
C ALA A 483 14.32 6.41 -4.49
N LYS A 484 13.86 5.18 -4.18
CA LYS A 484 14.52 3.96 -4.65
C LYS A 484 14.37 3.76 -6.14
N GLY A 485 13.22 4.11 -6.73
CA GLY A 485 12.98 4.03 -8.16
C GLY A 485 13.93 4.92 -8.97
N LEU A 486 14.07 6.19 -8.59
CA LEU A 486 15.02 7.12 -9.23
C LEU A 486 16.47 6.61 -9.10
N GLU A 487 16.84 6.07 -7.94
CA GLU A 487 18.15 5.44 -7.74
C GLU A 487 18.38 4.26 -8.69
N LEU A 488 17.38 3.37 -8.83
CA LEU A 488 17.45 2.22 -9.73
C LEU A 488 17.57 2.66 -11.20
N GLN A 489 16.86 3.71 -11.60
CA GLN A 489 17.00 4.25 -12.96
C GLN A 489 18.40 4.84 -13.19
N MET A 490 18.91 5.67 -12.27
CA MET A 490 20.28 6.21 -12.39
C MET A 490 21.35 5.12 -12.38
N ALA A 491 21.17 4.04 -11.62
CA ALA A 491 22.11 2.91 -11.59
C ALA A 491 22.23 2.19 -12.95
N ARG A 492 21.27 2.37 -13.87
CA ARG A 492 21.38 1.85 -15.25
C ARG A 492 22.40 2.64 -16.09
N CYS A 493 22.84 3.81 -15.63
CA CYS A 493 23.86 4.63 -16.28
C CYS A 493 25.29 4.21 -15.90
N ASP A 494 25.46 3.43 -14.84
CA ASP A 494 26.77 3.04 -14.33
C ASP A 494 27.38 1.90 -15.18
N GLY A 495 28.28 2.24 -16.11
CA GLY A 495 29.21 1.29 -16.72
C GLY A 495 28.61 0.20 -17.63
N SER A 496 27.37 0.38 -18.09
CA SER A 496 26.69 -0.58 -18.98
C SER A 496 26.87 -0.23 -20.46
N ALA A 497 27.26 -1.23 -21.27
CA ALA A 497 27.30 -1.11 -22.74
C ALA A 497 25.90 -0.89 -23.36
N SER A 498 24.82 -1.10 -22.59
CA SER A 498 23.43 -0.88 -22.99
C SER A 498 22.73 0.12 -22.06
N ALA A 499 23.46 1.14 -21.59
CA ALA A 499 22.87 2.21 -20.79
C ALA A 499 21.75 2.92 -21.58
N PRO A 500 20.62 3.26 -20.94
CA PRO A 500 19.52 4.01 -21.57
C PRO A 500 19.95 5.35 -22.18
N ALA A 501 19.24 5.82 -23.20
CA ALA A 501 19.58 7.08 -23.89
C ALA A 501 19.64 8.29 -22.95
N PHE A 502 18.76 8.36 -21.94
CA PHE A 502 18.74 9.47 -20.97
C PHE A 502 20.05 9.60 -20.17
N CYS A 503 20.84 8.52 -20.04
CA CYS A 503 22.13 8.56 -19.36
C CYS A 503 23.17 9.41 -20.10
N TYR A 504 22.98 9.63 -21.41
CA TYR A 504 23.86 10.43 -22.26
C TYR A 504 23.30 11.84 -22.54
N ASP A 505 22.04 12.08 -22.17
CA ASP A 505 21.46 13.42 -22.17
C ASP A 505 21.76 14.08 -20.81
N SER A 506 22.79 14.93 -20.78
CA SER A 506 23.23 15.57 -19.53
C SER A 506 22.12 16.38 -18.87
N SER A 507 21.24 17.02 -19.65
CA SER A 507 20.12 17.79 -19.11
C SER A 507 19.15 16.88 -18.36
N VAL A 508 18.76 15.77 -18.99
CA VAL A 508 17.83 14.82 -18.37
C VAL A 508 18.46 14.13 -17.17
N TYR A 509 19.69 13.63 -17.30
CA TYR A 509 20.40 12.98 -16.20
C TYR A 509 20.58 13.91 -15.00
N ASP A 510 21.02 15.16 -15.23
CA ASP A 510 21.16 16.16 -14.17
C ASP A 510 19.80 16.49 -13.53
N ASN A 511 18.73 16.57 -14.34
CA ASN A 511 17.40 16.79 -13.80
C ASN A 511 16.97 15.68 -12.85
N VAL A 512 17.19 14.41 -13.22
CA VAL A 512 16.90 13.24 -12.40
C VAL A 512 17.75 13.24 -11.13
N LYS A 513 19.05 13.53 -11.23
CA LYS A 513 19.95 13.63 -10.08
C LYS A 513 19.51 14.73 -9.10
N VAL A 514 19.13 15.91 -9.61
CA VAL A 514 18.61 17.00 -8.78
C VAL A 514 17.30 16.59 -8.11
N ALA A 515 16.36 15.99 -8.85
CA ALA A 515 15.09 15.51 -8.29
C ALA A 515 15.31 14.49 -7.16
N TYR A 516 16.22 13.53 -7.35
CA TYR A 516 16.60 12.56 -6.33
C TYR A 516 17.11 13.23 -5.05
N ASN A 517 17.99 14.23 -5.19
CA ASN A 517 18.55 14.94 -4.05
C ASN A 517 17.52 15.85 -3.37
N THR A 518 16.69 16.56 -4.13
CA THR A 518 15.57 17.37 -3.59
C THR A 518 14.63 16.51 -2.76
N LEU A 519 14.28 15.32 -3.26
CA LEU A 519 13.44 14.38 -2.53
C LEU A 519 14.13 13.90 -1.24
N TRP A 520 15.39 13.46 -1.32
CA TRP A 520 16.12 13.00 -0.13
C TRP A 520 16.38 14.08 0.90
N ASP A 521 16.72 15.30 0.49
CA ASP A 521 16.90 16.41 1.42
C ASP A 521 15.60 16.71 2.19
N SER A 522 14.46 16.56 1.52
CA SER A 522 13.15 16.70 2.16
C SER A 522 12.79 15.52 3.08
N ILE A 523 13.11 14.29 2.68
CA ILE A 523 12.97 13.09 3.53
C ILE A 523 13.84 13.22 4.79
N ASP A 524 15.10 13.61 4.64
CA ASP A 524 16.06 13.78 5.74
C ASP A 524 15.57 14.87 6.73
N THR A 525 15.07 15.99 6.19
CA THR A 525 14.47 17.09 6.98
C THR A 525 13.24 16.63 7.78
N ASN A 526 12.42 15.76 7.20
CA ASN A 526 11.18 15.24 7.80
C ASN A 526 11.34 13.82 8.37
N SER A 527 12.57 13.42 8.73
CA SER A 527 12.91 12.04 9.14
C SER A 527 12.16 11.52 10.38
N LYS A 528 11.52 12.39 11.16
CA LYS A 528 10.66 11.97 12.28
C LYS A 528 9.31 11.42 11.83
N GLU A 529 8.86 11.81 10.63
CA GLU A 529 7.53 11.52 10.11
C GLU A 529 7.51 10.28 9.21
N VAL A 530 8.64 9.96 8.58
CA VAL A 530 8.77 8.89 7.57
C VAL A 530 8.40 7.50 8.09
N ALA A 531 8.32 7.35 9.40
CA ALA A 531 7.99 6.12 10.09
C ALA A 531 6.47 5.97 10.33
N GLY A 532 5.70 7.04 10.12
CA GLY A 532 4.23 7.07 10.09
C GLY A 532 3.67 6.76 8.70
N GLU A 533 2.37 6.45 8.64
CA GLU A 533 1.69 6.10 7.40
C GLU A 533 1.59 7.29 6.43
N VAL A 534 0.88 8.32 6.89
CA VAL A 534 0.49 9.50 6.13
C VAL A 534 0.52 10.71 7.06
N TRP A 535 0.96 11.84 6.54
CA TRP A 535 0.85 13.12 7.21
C TRP A 535 0.41 14.20 6.23
N SER A 536 -0.02 15.31 6.79
CA SER A 536 -0.48 16.47 6.06
C SER A 536 0.40 17.67 6.36
N TRP A 537 -0.03 18.83 5.88
CA TRP A 537 0.67 20.08 6.07
C TRP A 537 -0.28 21.27 6.10
N LEU A 538 0.18 22.34 6.73
CA LEU A 538 -0.41 23.68 6.66
C LEU A 538 0.66 24.66 6.19
N TYR A 539 0.25 25.63 5.38
CA TYR A 539 1.14 26.74 5.02
C TYR A 539 0.91 27.92 5.96
N LYS A 540 1.90 28.23 6.80
CA LYS A 540 1.82 29.30 7.80
C LYS A 540 3.18 29.97 7.98
N ASN A 541 3.20 31.29 8.11
CA ASN A 541 4.42 32.09 8.29
C ASN A 541 5.46 31.87 7.18
N GLY A 542 5.00 31.68 5.93
CA GLY A 542 5.88 31.47 4.78
C GLY A 542 6.52 30.07 4.71
N GLN A 543 6.04 29.11 5.49
CA GLN A 543 6.59 27.75 5.54
C GLN A 543 5.50 26.69 5.57
N PHE A 544 5.85 25.51 5.05
CA PHE A 544 5.07 24.29 5.22
C PHE A 544 5.34 23.71 6.61
N GLN A 545 4.28 23.55 7.41
CA GLN A 545 4.32 22.93 8.72
C GLN A 545 3.69 21.55 8.60
N VAL A 546 4.44 20.51 8.96
CA VAL A 546 3.93 19.14 9.06
C VAL A 546 2.79 19.09 10.08
N MET A 547 1.70 18.40 9.72
CA MET A 547 0.56 18.17 10.58
C MET A 547 0.14 16.69 10.52
N PRO A 548 -0.27 16.07 11.64
CA PRO A 548 -0.99 14.81 11.59
C PRO A 548 -2.23 14.92 10.69
N LEU A 549 -2.58 13.87 9.94
CA LEU A 549 -3.79 13.90 9.13
C LEU A 549 -5.03 14.04 10.02
N GLY A 550 -5.06 13.34 11.16
CA GLY A 550 -6.20 13.29 12.07
C GLY A 550 -6.68 14.65 12.62
N VAL A 551 -5.84 15.69 12.55
CA VAL A 551 -6.19 17.05 13.01
C VAL A 551 -6.62 17.99 11.88
N MET A 552 -6.58 17.52 10.63
CA MET A 552 -6.99 18.31 9.48
C MET A 552 -8.53 18.35 9.36
N PRO A 553 -9.11 19.32 8.64
CA PRO A 553 -10.54 19.29 8.36
C PRO A 553 -10.90 18.05 7.52
N PRO A 554 -11.96 17.30 7.85
CA PRO A 554 -12.38 16.17 7.05
C PRO A 554 -12.78 16.57 5.63
N PRO A 555 -12.48 15.72 4.63
CA PRO A 555 -12.89 15.99 3.27
C PRO A 555 -14.42 15.98 3.17
N PRO A 556 -14.98 16.69 2.17
CA PRO A 556 -16.43 16.73 1.99
C PRO A 556 -17.05 15.33 1.92
N GLY A 557 -18.15 15.13 2.64
CA GLY A 557 -18.91 13.88 2.62
C GLY A 557 -18.35 12.75 3.51
N VAL A 558 -17.28 12.99 4.28
CA VAL A 558 -16.73 12.00 5.23
C VAL A 558 -17.05 12.41 6.66
N GLY A 559 -17.56 11.46 7.46
CA GLY A 559 -18.07 11.72 8.82
C GLY A 559 -17.01 12.00 9.88
N GLY A 560 -15.73 11.81 9.58
CA GLY A 560 -14.62 12.01 10.49
C GLY A 560 -13.27 11.97 9.79
N GLN A 561 -12.20 12.30 10.52
CA GLN A 561 -10.84 12.18 10.01
C GLN A 561 -10.24 10.80 10.25
N THR A 562 -9.34 10.43 9.35
CA THR A 562 -8.52 9.24 9.50
C THR A 562 -7.38 9.52 10.47
N GLU A 563 -7.32 8.77 11.56
CA GLU A 563 -6.13 8.78 12.43
C GLU A 563 -4.95 8.20 11.64
N SER A 564 -3.80 8.87 11.70
CA SER A 564 -2.60 8.51 10.93
C SER A 564 -1.33 8.35 11.77
N ASP A 565 -1.43 8.56 13.09
CA ASP A 565 -0.28 8.59 14.02
C ASP A 565 0.22 7.18 14.42
N ILE A 566 -0.24 6.16 13.68
CA ILE A 566 -0.02 4.76 13.99
C ILE A 566 0.96 4.12 13.00
N ARG A 567 1.67 3.08 13.45
CA ARG A 567 2.65 2.37 12.61
C ARG A 567 1.95 1.40 11.69
N GLN A 568 2.06 1.64 10.39
CA GLN A 568 1.75 0.67 9.36
C GLN A 568 3.01 -0.07 8.95
N LEU A 569 2.85 -1.27 8.41
CA LEU A 569 3.95 -2.11 7.97
C LEU A 569 4.76 -1.44 6.86
N TRP A 570 4.09 -0.90 5.84
CA TRP A 570 4.74 -0.25 4.71
C TRP A 570 5.42 1.07 5.04
N SER A 571 5.12 1.71 6.18
CA SER A 571 5.82 2.92 6.62
C SER A 571 7.20 2.61 7.22
N LEU A 572 7.51 1.32 7.45
CA LEU A 572 8.82 0.87 7.92
C LEU A 572 9.82 0.65 6.77
N ALA A 573 9.43 0.96 5.53
CA ALA A 573 10.29 0.82 4.34
C ALA A 573 11.64 1.55 4.47
N PHE A 574 11.69 2.69 5.18
CA PHE A 574 12.91 3.46 5.41
C PHE A 574 13.93 2.78 6.35
N MET A 575 13.58 1.66 6.98
CA MET A 575 14.60 0.78 7.59
C MET A 575 15.56 0.23 6.53
N ALA A 576 15.06 -0.04 5.31
CA ALA A 576 15.83 -0.62 4.20
C ALA A 576 16.22 0.42 3.15
N VAL A 577 15.31 1.32 2.80
CA VAL A 577 15.54 2.36 1.79
C VAL A 577 16.37 3.48 2.42
N LYS A 578 17.60 3.65 1.94
CA LYS A 578 18.56 4.66 2.39
C LYS A 578 19.08 5.44 1.19
N ARG A 579 19.47 6.71 1.42
CA ARG A 579 20.11 7.54 0.39
C ARG A 579 21.42 6.90 -0.05
N ASN A 580 21.55 6.69 -1.35
CA ASN A 580 22.82 6.35 -1.96
C ASN A 580 23.68 7.61 -2.11
N LEU A 581 24.77 7.66 -1.34
CA LEU A 581 25.67 8.80 -1.29
C LEU A 581 26.48 8.99 -2.59
N SER A 582 26.53 8.00 -3.49
CA SER A 582 27.19 8.17 -4.80
C SER A 582 26.46 9.17 -5.71
N TYR A 583 25.16 9.40 -5.47
CA TYR A 583 24.34 10.33 -6.24
C TYR A 583 24.13 11.67 -5.54
N LYS A 584 24.82 11.93 -4.42
CA LYS A 584 24.77 13.22 -3.76
C LYS A 584 25.43 14.33 -4.59
#